data_AF-A0A4V1IR85-F1
#
_entry.id   AF-A0A4V1IR85-F1
#
_cell.length_a   1.000
_cell.length_b   1.000
_cell.length_c   1.000
_cell.angle_alpha   90.00
_cell.angle_beta   90.00
_cell.angle_gamma   90.00
#
_symmetry.space_group_name_H-M   'P 1'
#
loop_
_entity.id
_entity.type
_entity.pdbx_description
1 polymer ?
#
loop_
_entity_poly.entity_id
_entity_poly.type
_entity_poly.pdbx_seq_one_letter_code
_entity_poly.pdbx_strand_id
1 'polypeptide(L)'
;MPKIVSSSTISASTDLAAEKNLLIYYCVYCGEFLMVLEKAGGSVTYQGAGLVDSFGLPRRKTDNAYIVNEEKRTYRFNMETGPTKIVKRDDGYEKQHRMHCPRCKLFVAYDQKRGFTYVLDGAVHATAPVGPPVGRDAPSIRLPDSRAPLPGS
;
A
#
# COMPACT_ATOMS: atom_id res chain seq x y z
N MET A 1 -37.59 -12.70 27.22
CA MET A 1 -36.66 -12.88 26.08
C MET A 1 -36.25 -11.50 25.57
N PRO A 2 -34.98 -11.06 25.69
CA PRO A 2 -34.58 -9.82 25.04
C PRO A 2 -34.29 -10.12 23.56
N LYS A 3 -35.07 -9.50 22.65
CA LYS A 3 -34.75 -9.50 21.22
C LYS A 3 -33.56 -8.56 21.01
N ILE A 4 -32.40 -9.12 20.69
CA ILE A 4 -31.26 -8.35 20.21
C ILE A 4 -31.63 -7.85 18.82
N VAL A 5 -31.81 -6.54 18.69
CA VAL A 5 -31.87 -5.84 17.41
C VAL A 5 -30.60 -5.03 17.27
N SER A 6 -29.65 -5.54 16.49
CA SER A 6 -28.48 -4.79 16.05
C SER A 6 -28.92 -3.79 14.98
N SER A 7 -29.26 -2.56 15.37
CA SER A 7 -29.48 -1.47 14.41
C SER A 7 -28.14 -0.82 14.06
N SER A 8 -27.42 -1.42 13.10
CA SER A 8 -26.27 -0.78 12.48
C SER A 8 -26.78 0.22 11.44
N THR A 9 -26.89 1.50 11.81
CA THR A 9 -27.12 2.57 10.85
C THR A 9 -25.83 2.82 10.07
N ILE A 10 -25.77 2.34 8.83
CA ILE A 10 -24.72 2.72 7.89
C ILE A 10 -25.20 3.99 7.19
N SER A 11 -24.68 5.14 7.62
CA SER A 11 -24.89 6.41 6.92
C SER A 11 -24.07 6.40 5.63
N ALA A 12 -24.67 5.98 4.52
CA ALA A 12 -24.15 6.23 3.18
C ALA A 12 -24.64 7.61 2.72
N SER A 13 -23.94 8.67 3.13
CA SER A 13 -24.13 10.01 2.56
C SER A 13 -23.50 10.02 1.16
N THR A 14 -24.35 10.03 0.14
CA THR A 14 -23.98 10.32 -1.25
C THR A 14 -23.61 11.80 -1.40
N ASP A 15 -22.43 12.18 -0.94
CA ASP A 15 -21.81 13.46 -1.26
C ASP A 15 -20.72 13.21 -2.29
N LEU A 16 -21.05 13.55 -3.54
CA LEU A 16 -20.15 13.82 -4.66
C LEU A 16 -18.91 12.91 -4.73
N ALA A 17 -18.99 11.92 -5.61
CA ALA A 17 -17.89 11.09 -6.08
C ALA A 17 -16.75 11.94 -6.72
N ALA A 18 -16.03 12.70 -5.91
CA ALA A 18 -14.60 12.74 -6.03
C ALA A 18 -14.15 11.40 -5.45
N GLU A 19 -14.06 10.38 -6.29
CA GLU A 19 -13.28 9.18 -5.99
C GLU A 19 -11.83 9.64 -5.75
N LYS A 20 -11.56 10.16 -4.55
CA LYS A 20 -10.23 10.51 -4.11
C LYS A 20 -9.50 9.19 -4.05
N ASN A 21 -8.71 8.94 -5.08
CA ASN A 21 -7.87 7.77 -5.24
C ASN A 21 -6.78 7.79 -4.15
N LEU A 22 -7.17 7.59 -2.91
CA LEU A 22 -6.29 7.47 -1.76
C LEU A 22 -5.82 6.03 -1.68
N LEU A 23 -4.52 5.84 -1.58
CA LEU A 23 -3.97 4.50 -1.36
C LEU A 23 -3.39 4.44 0.04
N ILE A 24 -3.67 3.30 0.66
CA ILE A 24 -3.34 3.03 2.04
C ILE A 24 -2.20 2.01 2.07
N TYR A 25 -1.20 2.33 2.87
CA TYR A 25 0.03 1.58 2.98
C TYR A 25 0.24 1.06 4.39
N TYR A 26 0.67 -0.19 4.43
CA TYR A 26 0.91 -0.94 5.66
C TYR A 26 2.37 -1.35 5.76
N CYS A 27 2.83 -1.54 6.99
CA CYS A 27 4.14 -2.10 7.28
C CYS A 27 4.23 -3.52 6.73
N VAL A 28 5.26 -3.78 5.93
CA VAL A 28 5.51 -5.12 5.37
C VAL A 28 5.75 -6.18 6.44
N TYR A 29 6.31 -5.79 7.60
CA TYR A 29 6.64 -6.77 8.65
C TYR A 29 5.45 -7.12 9.57
N CYS A 30 4.61 -6.15 9.94
CA CYS A 30 3.58 -6.35 10.97
C CYS A 30 2.15 -5.94 10.56
N GLY A 31 1.97 -5.39 9.35
CA GLY A 31 0.67 -4.95 8.85
C GLY A 31 0.13 -3.69 9.54
N GLU A 32 0.95 -2.97 10.31
CA GLU A 32 0.55 -1.70 10.92
C GLU A 32 0.28 -0.64 9.85
N PHE A 33 -0.75 0.19 10.03
CA PHE A 33 -1.03 1.28 9.12
C PHE A 33 0.04 2.37 9.23
N LEU A 34 0.70 2.71 8.11
CA LEU A 34 1.84 3.62 8.11
C LEU A 34 1.64 4.89 7.31
N MET A 35 0.90 4.86 6.20
CA MET A 35 0.67 6.08 5.43
C MET A 35 -0.55 6.02 4.51
N VAL A 36 -1.04 7.22 4.17
CA VAL A 36 -2.02 7.47 3.11
C VAL A 36 -1.38 8.41 2.10
N LEU A 37 -1.52 8.08 0.82
CA LEU A 37 -1.05 8.91 -0.29
C LEU A 37 -2.19 9.15 -1.28
N GLU A 38 -2.27 10.37 -1.77
CA GLU A 38 -3.08 10.69 -2.93
C GLU A 38 -2.41 10.21 -4.21
N LYS A 39 -3.17 9.48 -5.04
CA LYS A 39 -2.74 9.04 -6.37
C LYS A 39 -2.53 10.24 -7.28
N ALA A 40 -1.38 10.32 -7.94
CA ALA A 40 -1.22 11.25 -9.05
C ALA A 40 -2.05 10.75 -10.24
N GLY A 41 -2.77 11.66 -10.92
CA GLY A 41 -3.84 11.38 -11.89
C GLY A 41 -3.51 10.59 -13.17
N GLY A 42 -2.85 9.44 -13.08
CA GLY A 42 -2.72 8.43 -14.14
C GLY A 42 -3.59 7.20 -13.85
N SER A 43 -4.07 6.49 -14.87
CA SER A 43 -4.92 5.29 -14.75
C SER A 43 -4.30 4.20 -13.86
N VAL A 44 -5.09 3.54 -12.98
CA VAL A 44 -4.63 2.36 -12.22
C VAL A 44 -4.64 1.17 -13.17
N THR A 45 -3.49 0.54 -13.39
CA THR A 45 -3.43 -0.87 -13.78
C THR A 45 -3.54 -1.72 -12.51
N TYR A 46 -4.65 -2.44 -12.40
CA TYR A 46 -4.90 -3.40 -11.34
C TYR A 46 -3.95 -4.58 -11.50
N GLN A 47 -2.82 -4.60 -10.80
CA GLN A 47 -2.14 -5.83 -10.35
C GLN A 47 -0.80 -5.48 -9.70
N GLY A 48 -0.62 -5.96 -8.45
CA GLY A 48 0.66 -6.21 -7.77
C GLY A 48 1.79 -5.23 -8.07
N ALA A 49 1.88 -4.15 -7.30
CA ALA A 49 2.73 -3.04 -7.65
C ALA A 49 3.22 -2.30 -6.40
N GLY A 50 4.52 -2.38 -6.11
CA GLY A 50 5.16 -1.60 -5.04
C GLY A 50 4.98 -0.08 -5.26
N LEU A 51 5.64 0.75 -4.43
CA LEU A 51 5.52 2.20 -4.53
C LEU A 51 5.92 2.76 -5.93
N VAL A 52 6.71 2.02 -6.74
CA VAL A 52 7.05 2.39 -8.13
C VAL A 52 5.83 2.27 -9.04
N ASP A 53 5.29 1.06 -9.13
CA ASP A 53 4.36 0.64 -10.18
C ASP A 53 2.96 1.24 -9.96
N SER A 54 2.59 1.51 -8.70
CA SER A 54 1.29 2.07 -8.35
C SER A 54 1.21 3.61 -8.47
N PHE A 55 2.35 4.31 -8.55
CA PHE A 55 2.37 5.74 -8.20
C PHE A 55 3.31 6.68 -8.97
N GLY A 56 4.26 6.18 -9.78
CA GLY A 56 5.18 7.04 -10.53
C GLY A 56 6.01 7.97 -9.64
N LEU A 57 6.29 7.57 -8.40
CA LEU A 57 7.14 8.35 -7.49
C LEU A 57 8.59 8.25 -7.96
N PRO A 58 9.33 9.38 -8.03
CA PRO A 58 10.74 9.34 -8.39
C PRO A 58 11.53 8.56 -7.33
N ARG A 59 12.52 7.79 -7.79
CA ARG A 59 13.43 7.05 -6.92
C ARG A 59 14.75 7.78 -6.79
N ARG A 60 15.31 7.73 -5.59
CA ARG A 60 16.64 8.25 -5.31
C ARG A 60 17.70 7.26 -5.80
N LYS A 61 18.74 7.76 -6.49
CA LYS A 61 19.80 6.91 -7.07
C LYS A 61 20.70 6.22 -6.03
N THR A 62 20.86 6.82 -4.85
CA THR A 62 21.85 6.38 -3.84
C THR A 62 21.42 5.14 -3.05
N ASP A 63 20.13 4.97 -2.81
CA ASP A 63 19.58 3.92 -1.93
C ASP A 63 18.20 3.43 -2.39
N ASN A 64 17.79 3.81 -3.61
CA ASN A 64 16.55 3.37 -4.24
C ASN A 64 15.27 3.73 -3.48
N ALA A 65 15.37 4.64 -2.49
CA ALA A 65 14.24 5.12 -1.71
C ALA A 65 13.29 5.96 -2.58
N TYR A 66 12.01 5.86 -2.30
CA TYR A 66 10.99 6.65 -2.97
C TYR A 66 10.93 8.06 -2.40
N ILE A 67 10.86 9.05 -3.29
CA ILE A 67 10.87 10.45 -2.90
C ILE A 67 9.42 10.95 -2.87
N VAL A 68 8.94 11.29 -1.68
CA VAL A 68 7.65 11.93 -1.44
C VAL A 68 7.89 13.42 -1.17
N ASN A 69 7.17 14.29 -1.89
CA ASN A 69 7.25 15.74 -1.75
C ASN A 69 5.87 16.29 -1.35
N GLU A 70 5.84 17.07 -0.27
CA GLU A 70 4.66 17.74 0.29
C GLU A 70 4.03 18.72 -0.70
N GLU A 71 4.84 19.39 -1.53
CA GLU A 71 4.35 20.37 -2.51
C GLU A 71 3.57 19.73 -3.66
N LYS A 72 3.87 18.47 -3.98
CA LYS A 72 3.32 17.79 -5.16
C LYS A 72 2.13 16.89 -4.84
N ARG A 73 2.05 16.36 -3.62
CA ARG A 73 1.02 15.37 -3.25
C ARG A 73 0.64 15.51 -1.79
N THR A 74 -0.65 15.38 -1.53
CA THR A 74 -1.16 15.25 -0.17
C THR A 74 -0.87 13.85 0.36
N TYR A 75 -0.25 13.77 1.55
CA TYR A 75 -0.03 12.52 2.25
C TYR A 75 -0.18 12.68 3.76
N ARG A 76 -0.36 11.55 4.45
CA ARG A 76 -0.33 11.49 5.93
C ARG A 76 0.50 10.30 6.37
N PHE A 77 1.45 10.53 7.26
CA PHE A 77 2.23 9.48 7.91
C PHE A 77 1.64 9.12 9.29
N ASN A 78 1.70 7.84 9.62
CA ASN A 78 1.50 7.28 10.96
C ASN A 78 2.78 6.53 11.36
N MET A 79 3.85 7.29 11.53
CA MET A 79 5.17 6.78 11.88
C MET A 79 5.68 7.47 13.13
N GLU A 80 6.52 6.77 13.87
CA GLU A 80 7.14 7.29 15.07
C GLU A 80 8.52 7.86 14.75
N THR A 81 8.82 9.04 15.29
CA THR A 81 10.15 9.63 15.21
C THR A 81 11.15 8.73 15.92
N GLY A 82 12.17 8.27 15.20
CA GLY A 82 13.27 7.53 15.79
C GLY A 82 14.59 8.30 15.75
N PRO A 83 15.72 7.59 15.93
CA PRO A 83 17.01 8.24 16.07
C PRO A 83 17.43 8.96 14.80
N THR A 84 17.96 10.15 14.99
CA THR A 84 18.69 10.86 13.95
C THR A 84 20.05 10.19 13.74
N LYS A 85 20.40 9.88 12.48
CA LYS A 85 21.72 9.31 12.14
C LYS A 85 22.43 10.14 11.10
N ILE A 86 23.75 10.21 11.21
CA ILE A 86 24.61 10.76 10.16
C ILE A 86 25.17 9.58 9.38
N VAL A 87 24.90 9.53 8.08
CA VAL A 87 25.34 8.47 7.19
C VAL A 87 26.39 9.03 6.24
N LYS A 88 27.51 8.33 6.08
CA LYS A 88 28.52 8.65 5.07
C LYS A 88 28.08 8.11 3.71
N ARG A 89 28.11 8.96 2.69
CA ARG A 89 27.84 8.68 1.28
C ARG A 89 29.07 9.08 0.47
N ASP A 90 29.07 8.75 -0.82
CA ASP A 90 30.15 9.13 -1.74
C ASP A 90 30.29 10.65 -1.85
N ASP A 91 29.16 11.36 -1.87
CA ASP A 91 29.09 12.82 -1.97
C ASP A 91 29.18 13.55 -0.61
N GLY A 92 29.54 12.85 0.48
CA GLY A 92 29.74 13.45 1.80
C GLY A 92 28.86 12.86 2.91
N TYR A 93 28.39 13.70 3.84
CA TYR A 93 27.61 13.25 5.00
C TYR A 93 26.16 13.70 4.91
N GLU A 94 25.24 12.76 5.19
CA GLU A 94 23.81 12.97 5.17
C GLU A 94 23.24 12.82 6.58
N LYS A 95 22.57 13.86 7.09
CA LYS A 95 21.81 13.79 8.33
C LYS A 95 20.39 13.30 8.02
N GLN A 96 20.04 12.13 8.56
CA GLN A 96 18.75 11.48 8.40
C GLN A 96 17.96 11.57 9.70
N HIS A 97 16.78 12.20 9.69
CA HIS A 97 15.82 12.06 10.78
C HIS A 97 14.91 10.87 10.46
N ARG A 98 15.13 9.76 11.17
CA ARG A 98 14.51 8.49 10.82
C ARG A 98 13.12 8.36 11.42
N MET A 99 12.23 7.73 10.68
CA MET A 99 10.87 7.38 11.07
C MET A 99 10.72 5.86 11.07
N HIS A 100 10.06 5.35 12.11
CA HIS A 100 9.89 3.92 12.33
C HIS A 100 8.42 3.55 12.39
N CYS A 101 8.14 2.28 12.13
CA CYS A 101 6.83 1.72 12.40
C CYS A 101 6.54 1.82 13.91
N PRO A 102 5.39 2.37 14.33
CA PRO A 102 5.09 2.55 15.75
C PRO A 102 4.96 1.21 16.50
N ARG A 103 4.60 0.13 15.79
CA ARG A 103 4.38 -1.20 16.35
C ARG A 103 5.65 -2.05 16.45
N CYS A 104 6.36 -2.27 15.33
CA CYS A 104 7.54 -3.17 15.29
C CYS A 104 8.88 -2.43 15.28
N LYS A 105 8.87 -1.09 15.29
CA LYS A 105 10.06 -0.23 15.23
C LYS A 105 10.94 -0.45 14.00
N LEU A 106 10.38 -1.04 12.93
CA LEU A 106 11.06 -1.14 11.63
C LEU A 106 11.40 0.27 11.12
N PHE A 107 12.61 0.47 10.59
CA PHE A 107 12.99 1.71 9.93
C PHE A 107 12.28 1.80 8.58
N VAL A 108 11.40 2.79 8.40
CA VAL A 108 10.52 2.87 7.23
C VAL A 108 10.89 4.01 6.28
N ALA A 109 11.14 5.19 6.85
CA ALA A 109 11.37 6.39 6.05
C ALA A 109 12.31 7.33 6.80
N TYR A 110 12.89 8.28 6.11
CA TYR A 110 13.63 9.36 6.73
C TYR A 110 13.40 10.66 5.97
N ASP A 111 13.53 11.77 6.68
CA ASP A 111 13.60 13.08 6.05
C ASP A 111 15.04 13.61 6.01
N GLN A 112 15.23 14.56 5.12
CA GLN A 112 16.31 15.53 5.17
C GLN A 112 15.64 16.91 5.29
N LYS A 113 16.24 17.87 5.99
CA LYS A 113 15.71 19.22 6.32
C LYS A 113 14.96 20.03 5.21
N ARG A 114 14.90 19.56 3.96
CA ARG A 114 14.41 20.26 2.76
C ARG A 114 13.03 19.78 2.25
N GLY A 115 12.14 19.28 3.10
CA GLY A 115 10.75 18.96 2.71
C GLY A 115 10.59 17.73 1.81
N PHE A 116 11.63 16.90 1.69
CA PHE A 116 11.54 15.61 1.02
C PHE A 116 11.56 14.49 2.05
N THR A 117 10.59 13.59 1.93
CA THR A 117 10.56 12.35 2.70
C THR A 117 10.96 11.18 1.80
N TYR A 118 11.91 10.39 2.27
CA TYR A 118 12.44 9.23 1.56
C TYR A 118 11.89 7.96 2.21
N VAL A 119 11.01 7.25 1.50
CA VAL A 119 10.43 5.97 1.96
C VAL A 119 11.29 4.83 1.44
N LEU A 120 11.75 3.95 2.33
CA LEU A 120 12.60 2.84 1.95
C LEU A 120 11.85 1.81 1.11
N ASP A 121 12.56 1.25 0.14
CA ASP A 121 12.02 0.17 -0.67
C ASP A 121 11.75 -1.07 0.17
N GLY A 122 10.61 -1.73 -0.06
CA GLY A 122 10.18 -2.90 0.70
C GLY A 122 9.77 -2.64 2.16
N ALA A 123 9.72 -1.38 2.63
CA ALA A 123 9.24 -1.09 3.99
C ALA A 123 7.71 -1.04 4.11
N VAL A 124 7.03 -0.73 2.99
CA VAL A 124 5.57 -0.61 2.91
C VAL A 124 5.00 -1.39 1.72
N HIS A 125 3.76 -1.87 1.85
CA HIS A 125 2.98 -2.40 0.74
C HIS A 125 1.61 -1.73 0.67
N ALA A 126 1.11 -1.54 -0.54
CA ALA A 126 -0.24 -1.04 -0.75
C ALA A 126 -1.27 -2.14 -0.48
N THR A 127 -2.47 -1.75 -0.08
CA THR A 127 -3.66 -2.55 -0.34
C THR A 127 -4.29 -2.06 -1.63
N ALA A 128 -4.62 -2.99 -2.52
CA ALA A 128 -5.53 -2.65 -3.62
C ALA A 128 -6.85 -2.17 -3.00
N PRO A 129 -7.52 -1.16 -3.56
CA PRO A 129 -8.89 -0.86 -3.16
C PRO A 129 -9.71 -2.15 -3.29
N VAL A 130 -10.35 -2.56 -2.20
CA VAL A 130 -11.25 -3.71 -2.19
C VAL A 130 -12.47 -3.31 -3.02
N GLY A 131 -12.39 -3.52 -4.33
CA GLY A 131 -13.58 -3.68 -5.15
C GLY A 131 -14.32 -4.93 -4.67
N PRO A 132 -15.65 -5.00 -4.86
CA PRO A 132 -16.37 -6.24 -4.62
C PRO A 132 -15.64 -7.37 -5.35
N PRO A 133 -15.52 -8.58 -4.76
CA PRO A 133 -14.89 -9.69 -5.45
C PRO A 133 -15.67 -9.93 -6.74
N VAL A 134 -15.12 -9.48 -7.88
CA VAL A 134 -15.58 -9.92 -9.18
C VAL A 134 -15.32 -11.42 -9.14
N GLY A 135 -16.41 -12.18 -9.09
CA GLY A 135 -16.39 -13.62 -8.95
C GLY A 135 -15.33 -14.15 -9.90
N ARG A 136 -14.25 -14.69 -9.34
CA ARG A 136 -13.37 -15.54 -10.13
C ARG A 136 -14.26 -16.72 -10.46
N ASP A 137 -14.73 -16.79 -11.71
CA ASP A 137 -15.23 -18.04 -12.26
C ASP A 137 -14.18 -19.09 -11.89
N ALA A 138 -14.57 -19.99 -11.00
CA ALA A 138 -13.75 -21.13 -10.66
C ALA A 138 -13.38 -21.80 -11.98
N PRO A 139 -12.10 -22.16 -12.22
CA PRO A 139 -11.78 -22.93 -13.40
C PRO A 139 -12.67 -24.18 -13.35
N SER A 140 -13.58 -24.29 -14.31
CA SER A 140 -14.47 -25.44 -14.43
C SER A 140 -13.58 -26.67 -14.50
N ILE A 141 -13.52 -27.42 -13.40
CA ILE A 141 -12.95 -28.77 -13.43
C ILE A 141 -13.87 -29.52 -14.38
N ARG A 142 -13.44 -29.71 -15.63
CA ARG A 142 -14.08 -30.67 -16.53
C ARG A 142 -13.86 -32.02 -15.88
N LEU A 143 -14.90 -32.55 -15.21
CA LEU A 143 -14.92 -33.97 -14.88
C LEU A 143 -14.79 -34.74 -16.21
N PRO A 144 -13.88 -35.72 -16.31
CA PRO A 144 -13.84 -36.58 -17.47
C PRO A 144 -15.17 -37.35 -17.57
N ASP A 145 -15.79 -37.30 -18.75
CA ASP A 145 -17.01 -38.04 -19.07
C ASP A 145 -16.80 -39.54 -18.80
N SER A 146 -17.51 -40.06 -17.80
CA SER A 146 -17.57 -41.48 -17.47
C SER A 146 -18.51 -42.23 -18.43
N ARG A 147 -18.18 -42.26 -19.73
CA ARG A 147 -18.79 -43.17 -20.70
C ARG A 147 -17.77 -43.65 -21.73
N ALA A 148 -16.90 -44.57 -21.29
CA ALA A 148 -16.27 -45.51 -22.21
C ALA A 148 -17.15 -46.79 -22.27
N PRO A 149 -17.50 -47.30 -23.47
CA PRO A 149 -18.16 -48.60 -23.59
C PRO A 149 -17.16 -49.71 -23.26
N LEU A 150 -17.60 -50.72 -22.51
CA LEU A 150 -16.84 -51.95 -22.29
C LEU A 150 -16.67 -52.70 -23.62
N PRO A 151 -15.46 -53.21 -23.94
CA PRO A 151 -15.30 -54.11 -25.07
C PRO A 151 -16.02 -55.44 -24.77
N GLY A 152 -16.91 -55.82 -25.69
CA GLY A 152 -17.61 -57.10 -25.66
C GLY A 152 -16.66 -58.29 -25.87
N SER A 153 -17.12 -59.41 -25.32
CA SER A 153 -16.61 -60.79 -25.42
C SER A 153 -16.20 -61.22 -26.83
#